data_AF-A0A6A3SZR7-F1
#
_entry.id   AF-A0A6A3SZR7-F1
#
_cell.length_a   1.000
_cell.length_b   1.000
_cell.length_c   1.000
_cell.angle_alpha   90.00
_cell.angle_beta   90.00
_cell.angle_gamma   90.00
#
_symmetry.space_group_name_H-M   'P 1'
#
loop_
_entity.id
_entity.type
_entity.pdbx_description
1 polymer ?
#
loop_
_entity_poly.entity_id
_entity_poly.type
_entity_poly.pdbx_seq_one_letter_code
_entity_poly.pdbx_strand_id
1 'polypeptide(L)'
;MQKLSWDLMPTTRVETELICVKGTLLADGGLAVGVDASHTLVDGEAMFTFMTVWGQHYSGVKKEDRLVVCHDRHLLGGKGASAMKQHPEFRLGGAESGGGAEAEAKSGDQVPVPPPTVHRLFHFTPKMMKKIKEVAVRGGVPTDDDADVSTTDAITALFTVLVSRARGHGQG
;
A
#
# COMPACT_ATOMS: atom_id res chain seq x y z
N MET A 1 -5.46 18.65 -19.31
CA MET A 1 -5.18 17.36 -18.66
C MET A 1 -4.19 17.65 -17.53
N GLN A 2 -4.61 17.63 -16.25
CA GLN A 2 -3.71 17.91 -15.13
C GLN A 2 -2.78 16.71 -14.93
N LYS A 3 -1.46 16.95 -15.01
CA LYS A 3 -0.43 15.95 -14.72
C LYS A 3 -0.15 16.02 -13.22
N LEU A 4 -0.26 14.89 -12.52
CA LEU A 4 0.19 14.81 -11.13
C LEU A 4 1.70 15.05 -11.10
N SER A 5 2.13 15.97 -10.25
CA SER A 5 3.55 16.27 -10.09
C SER A 5 4.10 15.61 -8.84
N TRP A 6 5.26 14.97 -8.97
CA TRP A 6 6.05 14.46 -7.87
C TRP A 6 6.90 15.56 -7.21
N ASP A 7 6.83 16.81 -7.69
CA ASP A 7 7.62 17.93 -7.18
C ASP A 7 7.36 18.24 -5.70
N LEU A 8 6.23 17.78 -5.14
CA LEU A 8 5.90 17.97 -3.73
C LEU A 8 6.46 16.85 -2.83
N MET A 9 6.96 15.75 -3.40
CA MET A 9 7.63 14.70 -2.65
C MET A 9 9.10 15.07 -2.36
N PRO A 10 9.67 14.57 -1.26
CA PRO A 10 11.11 14.70 -1.01
C PRO A 10 11.92 14.07 -2.15
N THR A 11 13.18 14.50 -2.25
CA THR A 11 14.16 13.81 -3.11
C THR A 11 14.35 12.38 -2.63
N THR A 12 14.84 11.51 -3.52
CA THR A 12 15.15 10.12 -3.19
C THR A 12 16.02 10.06 -1.93
N ARG A 13 15.61 9.21 -0.97
CA ARG A 13 16.37 8.93 0.25
C ARG A 13 17.79 8.47 -0.09
N VAL A 14 18.77 8.91 0.70
CA VAL A 14 20.09 8.25 0.68
C VAL A 14 20.01 6.88 1.36
N GLU A 15 20.98 6.00 1.10
CA GLU A 15 20.91 4.58 1.46
C GLU A 15 20.66 4.30 2.96
N THR A 16 21.06 5.22 3.84
CA THR A 16 20.88 5.11 5.29
C THR A 16 19.63 5.81 5.83
N GLU A 17 18.92 6.58 5.01
CA GLU A 17 17.72 7.31 5.43
C GLU A 17 16.50 6.38 5.43
N LEU A 18 15.80 6.33 6.56
CA LEU A 18 14.57 5.55 6.70
C LEU A 18 13.32 6.38 6.43
N ILE A 19 13.39 7.71 6.61
CA ILE A 19 12.30 8.66 6.42
C ILE A 19 12.90 9.95 5.86
N CYS A 20 12.28 10.51 4.82
CA CYS A 20 12.57 11.85 4.31
C CYS A 20 11.27 12.66 4.20
N VAL A 21 11.37 13.96 4.45
CA VAL A 21 10.23 14.87 4.54
C VAL A 21 10.52 16.14 3.76
N LYS A 22 9.54 16.61 2.99
CA LYS A 22 9.59 17.89 2.30
C LYS A 22 8.36 18.73 2.62
N GLY A 23 8.56 19.90 3.22
CA GLY A 23 7.55 20.95 3.32
C GLY A 23 7.66 21.91 2.14
N THR A 24 6.56 22.12 1.41
CA THR A 24 6.51 23.02 0.25
C THR A 24 5.39 24.03 0.45
N LEU A 25 5.75 25.31 0.56
CA LEU A 25 4.78 26.41 0.57
C LEU A 25 4.23 26.61 -0.83
N LEU A 26 2.91 26.69 -0.93
CA LEU A 26 2.18 26.93 -2.16
C LEU A 26 1.96 28.45 -2.33
N ALA A 27 1.72 28.87 -3.57
CA ALA A 27 1.59 30.29 -3.91
C ALA A 27 0.40 30.99 -3.21
N ASP A 28 -0.61 30.23 -2.79
CA ASP A 28 -1.77 30.70 -2.05
C ASP A 28 -1.58 30.70 -0.52
N GLY A 29 -0.37 30.39 -0.04
CA GLY A 29 -0.07 30.27 1.38
C GLY A 29 -0.39 28.88 1.96
N GLY A 30 -0.87 27.93 1.14
CA GLY A 30 -1.02 26.54 1.54
C GLY A 30 0.34 25.87 1.83
N LEU A 31 0.33 24.76 2.55
CA LEU A 31 1.51 23.94 2.81
C LEU A 31 1.24 22.50 2.36
N ALA A 32 2.09 21.99 1.47
CA ALA A 32 2.15 20.57 1.15
C ALA A 32 3.29 19.91 1.94
N VAL A 33 3.01 18.80 2.59
CA VAL A 33 4.02 17.98 3.30
C VAL A 33 4.11 16.63 2.61
N GLY A 34 5.20 16.41 1.87
CA GLY A 34 5.54 15.12 1.28
C GLY A 34 6.36 14.29 2.26
N VAL A 35 6.02 13.02 2.43
CA VAL A 35 6.73 12.08 3.32
C VAL A 35 7.06 10.82 2.55
N ASP A 36 8.32 10.43 2.57
CA ASP A 36 8.81 9.20 1.96
C ASP A 36 9.49 8.34 3.04
N ALA A 37 8.91 7.20 3.39
CA ALA A 37 9.50 6.27 4.36
C ALA A 37 9.73 4.88 3.78
N SER A 38 10.76 4.21 4.30
CA SER A 38 11.05 2.83 3.95
C SER A 38 9.90 1.94 4.40
N HIS A 39 9.35 1.14 3.47
CA HIS A 39 8.31 0.16 3.78
C HIS A 39 8.85 -1.01 4.62
N THR A 40 10.18 -1.12 4.82
CA THR A 40 10.78 -2.04 5.80
C THR A 40 10.65 -1.52 7.24
N LEU A 41 10.45 -0.21 7.41
CA LEU A 41 10.28 0.42 8.71
C LEU A 41 8.81 0.37 9.15
N VAL A 42 7.88 0.81 8.30
CA VAL A 42 6.45 0.91 8.62
C VAL A 42 5.60 0.43 7.45
N ASP A 43 4.46 -0.17 7.76
CA ASP A 43 3.39 -0.38 6.78
C ASP A 43 2.52 0.89 6.62
N GLY A 44 1.46 0.80 5.82
CA GLY A 44 0.55 1.92 5.60
C GLY A 44 -0.14 2.40 6.89
N GLU A 45 -0.55 1.50 7.79
CA GLU A 45 -1.22 1.85 9.03
C GLU A 45 -0.27 2.55 10.02
N ALA A 46 0.94 2.03 10.17
CA ALA A 46 1.97 2.63 10.99
C ALA A 46 2.42 4.00 10.44
N MET A 47 2.39 4.21 9.12
CA MET A 47 2.58 5.53 8.51
C MET A 47 1.47 6.52 8.91
N PHE A 48 0.20 6.14 8.83
CA PHE A 48 -0.90 7.01 9.30
C PHE A 48 -0.79 7.32 10.80
N THR A 49 -0.37 6.34 11.58
CA THR A 49 -0.10 6.50 13.02
C THR A 49 1.02 7.51 13.26
N PHE A 50 2.14 7.40 12.54
CA PHE A 50 3.24 8.35 12.58
C PHE A 50 2.76 9.77 12.26
N MET A 51 2.00 9.95 11.17
CA MET A 51 1.45 11.26 10.78
C MET A 51 0.50 11.83 11.84
N THR A 52 -0.30 10.98 12.49
CA THR A 52 -1.21 11.38 13.57
C THR A 52 -0.44 11.89 14.79
N VAL A 53 0.54 11.12 15.26
CA VAL A 53 1.38 11.49 16.41
C VAL A 53 2.19 12.75 16.11
N TRP A 54 2.71 12.87 14.88
CA TRP A 54 3.40 14.07 14.43
C TRP A 54 2.47 15.29 14.48
N GLY A 55 1.23 15.19 13.97
CA GLY A 55 0.23 16.25 14.08
C GLY A 55 -0.11 16.62 15.53
N GLN A 56 -0.34 15.63 16.40
CA GLN A 56 -0.61 15.85 17.83
C GLN A 56 0.54 16.60 18.53
N HIS A 57 1.79 16.32 18.15
CA HIS A 57 2.97 17.00 18.71
C HIS A 57 2.91 18.52 18.49
N TYR A 58 2.51 18.96 17.29
CA TYR A 58 2.47 20.38 16.93
C TYR A 58 1.11 21.05 17.19
N SER A 59 0.06 20.29 17.48
CA SER A 59 -1.31 20.82 17.69
C SER A 59 -1.63 21.16 19.16
N GLY A 60 -0.64 21.15 20.05
CA GLY A 60 -0.85 21.49 21.47
C GLY A 60 -1.56 20.41 22.30
N VAL A 61 -1.69 19.19 21.77
CA VAL A 61 -2.22 18.05 22.53
C VAL A 61 -1.26 17.72 23.67
N LYS A 62 -1.79 17.61 24.89
CA LYS A 62 -0.99 17.26 26.07
C LYS A 62 -0.38 15.88 25.92
N LYS A 63 0.82 15.66 26.48
CA LYS A 63 1.60 14.46 26.22
C LYS A 63 0.86 13.17 26.63
N GLU A 64 0.14 13.23 27.73
CA GLU A 64 -0.69 12.18 28.31
C GLU A 64 -1.89 11.79 27.44
N ASP A 65 -2.37 12.70 26.59
CA ASP A 65 -3.51 12.49 25.70
C ASP A 65 -3.08 12.08 24.27
N ARG A 66 -1.77 11.95 24.01
CA ARG A 66 -1.25 11.55 22.70
C ARG A 66 -1.36 10.05 22.50
N LEU A 67 -1.48 9.65 21.23
CA LEU A 67 -1.45 8.25 20.85
C LEU A 67 -0.08 7.64 21.26
N VAL A 68 -0.13 6.52 21.97
CA VAL A 68 1.06 5.79 22.45
C VAL A 68 1.47 4.75 21.42
N VAL A 69 2.75 4.76 21.03
CA VAL A 69 3.32 3.81 20.09
C VAL A 69 4.11 2.74 20.85
N CYS A 70 3.82 1.48 20.58
CA CYS A 70 4.63 0.36 21.07
C CYS A 70 5.81 0.14 20.13
N HIS A 71 7.04 0.21 20.67
CA HIS A 71 8.27 0.02 19.89
C HIS A 71 8.84 -1.41 20.04
N ASP A 72 8.25 -2.24 20.89
CA ASP A 72 8.73 -3.57 21.24
C ASP A 72 8.43 -4.62 20.16
N ARG A 73 9.08 -4.50 19.00
CA ARG A 73 8.91 -5.41 17.86
C ARG A 73 9.21 -6.87 18.18
N HIS A 74 10.02 -7.13 19.21
CA HIS A 74 10.32 -8.48 19.68
C HIS A 74 9.06 -9.22 20.18
N LEU A 75 8.03 -8.51 20.62
CA LEU A 75 6.75 -9.09 21.05
C LEU A 75 5.98 -9.72 19.89
N LEU A 76 6.31 -9.39 18.63
CA LEU A 76 5.72 -10.01 17.44
C LEU A 76 6.20 -11.46 17.24
N GLY A 77 7.10 -11.96 18.08
CA GLY A 77 7.52 -13.37 18.06
C GLY A 77 8.34 -13.76 16.83
N GLY A 78 8.99 -12.77 16.18
CA GLY A 78 9.88 -13.02 15.06
C GLY A 78 11.04 -13.91 15.47
N LYS A 79 11.14 -15.12 14.90
CA LYS A 79 12.19 -16.08 15.24
C LYS A 79 13.56 -15.77 14.63
N GLY A 80 13.72 -14.60 13.98
CA GLY A 80 14.92 -14.21 13.23
C GLY A 80 15.23 -15.06 11.99
N ALA A 81 14.61 -16.23 11.87
CA ALA A 81 14.64 -17.07 10.66
C ALA A 81 13.61 -16.56 9.64
N SER A 82 13.98 -16.61 8.37
CA SER A 82 13.05 -16.37 7.26
C SER A 82 11.88 -17.35 7.33
N ALA A 83 10.71 -16.96 6.81
CA ALA A 83 9.53 -17.82 6.81
C ALA A 83 9.82 -19.13 6.06
N MET A 84 9.95 -20.25 6.80
CA MET A 84 10.24 -21.57 6.22
C MET A 84 8.99 -22.27 5.70
N LYS A 85 7.81 -21.71 5.94
CA LYS A 85 6.58 -22.24 5.35
C LYS A 85 6.55 -21.85 3.88
N GLN A 86 6.41 -22.85 3.00
CA GLN A 86 6.03 -22.58 1.62
C GLN A 86 4.70 -21.84 1.64
N HIS A 87 4.73 -20.57 1.22
CA HIS A 87 3.53 -19.79 1.02
C HIS A 87 2.87 -20.28 -0.28
N PRO A 88 1.64 -20.83 -0.24
CA PRO A 88 0.96 -21.35 -1.44
C PRO A 88 0.86 -20.32 -2.57
N GLU A 89 0.78 -19.03 -2.22
CA GLU A 89 0.75 -17.89 -3.14
C GLU A 89 2.10 -17.57 -3.82
N PHE A 90 3.23 -18.01 -3.26
CA PHE A 90 4.57 -17.81 -3.82
C PHE A 90 5.16 -19.16 -4.24
N ARG A 91 4.70 -19.69 -5.36
CA ARG A 91 5.48 -20.70 -6.09
C ARG A 91 6.71 -20.00 -6.67
N LEU A 92 7.80 -20.02 -5.92
CA LEU A 92 9.12 -19.84 -6.51
C LEU A 92 9.26 -20.95 -7.56
N GLY A 93 9.26 -20.58 -8.85
CA GLY A 93 9.68 -21.50 -9.90
C GLY A 93 11.06 -22.01 -9.51
N GLY A 94 11.23 -23.33 -9.45
CA GLY A 94 12.36 -23.97 -8.76
C GLY A 94 13.70 -23.34 -9.09
N ALA A 95 14.26 -22.58 -8.15
CA ALA A 95 15.68 -22.31 -8.12
C ALA A 95 16.32 -23.60 -7.59
N GLU A 96 17.06 -24.29 -8.45
CA GLU A 96 17.92 -25.38 -8.03
C GLU A 96 18.78 -24.92 -6.84
N SER A 97 18.80 -25.74 -5.80
CA SER A 97 19.50 -25.45 -4.56
C SER A 97 20.99 -25.21 -4.83
N GLY A 98 21.46 -23.97 -4.69
CA GLY A 98 22.87 -23.68 -4.96
C GLY A 98 23.31 -22.25 -4.69
N GLY A 99 23.27 -21.84 -3.42
CA GLY A 99 24.14 -20.76 -2.91
C GLY A 99 23.61 -19.33 -3.02
N GLY A 100 23.27 -18.77 -1.86
CA GLY A 100 23.39 -17.33 -1.55
C GLY A 100 22.48 -16.37 -2.33
N ALA A 101 21.75 -15.53 -1.61
CA ALA A 101 20.94 -14.42 -2.12
C ALA A 101 21.70 -13.34 -2.94
N GLU A 102 22.95 -13.61 -3.34
CA GLU A 102 23.76 -12.76 -4.21
C GLU A 102 23.77 -13.21 -5.69
N ALA A 103 23.20 -14.40 -6.00
CA ALA A 103 23.20 -14.93 -7.36
C ALA A 103 22.05 -14.40 -8.25
N GLU A 104 20.91 -13.98 -7.68
CA GLU A 104 19.77 -13.47 -8.47
C GLU A 104 20.02 -12.08 -9.07
N ALA A 105 20.99 -11.32 -8.54
CA ALA A 105 21.40 -10.03 -9.11
C ALA A 105 22.30 -10.17 -10.36
N LYS A 106 22.66 -11.39 -10.79
CA LYS A 106 23.59 -11.66 -11.90
C LYS A 106 23.01 -12.47 -13.07
N SER A 107 21.69 -12.69 -13.11
CA SER A 107 21.06 -13.10 -14.37
C SER A 107 20.80 -11.84 -15.20
N GLY A 108 21.58 -11.66 -16.27
CA GLY A 108 21.49 -10.53 -17.19
C GLY A 108 20.23 -10.53 -18.07
N ASP A 109 19.14 -11.14 -17.61
CA ASP A 109 17.85 -11.02 -18.26
C ASP A 109 17.22 -9.71 -17.79
N GLN A 110 17.24 -8.71 -18.67
CA GLN A 110 16.62 -7.42 -18.41
C GLN A 110 15.16 -7.68 -18.06
N VAL A 111 14.78 -7.44 -16.80
CA VAL A 111 13.38 -7.35 -16.39
C VAL A 111 12.71 -6.40 -17.39
N PRO A 112 11.70 -6.85 -18.16
CA PRO A 112 11.08 -6.01 -19.17
C PRO A 112 10.61 -4.72 -18.52
N VAL A 113 11.08 -3.58 -19.03
CA VAL A 113 10.63 -2.28 -18.54
C VAL A 113 9.12 -2.23 -18.72
N PRO A 114 8.32 -2.09 -17.64
CA PRO A 114 6.88 -2.06 -17.77
C PRO A 114 6.48 -0.89 -18.68
N PRO A 115 5.40 -1.05 -19.48
CA PRO A 115 4.95 0.02 -20.36
C PRO A 115 4.63 1.28 -19.56
N PRO A 116 4.75 2.48 -20.16
CA PRO A 116 4.41 3.74 -19.49
C PRO A 116 3.00 3.67 -18.91
N THR A 117 2.88 3.90 -17.60
CA THR A 117 1.60 3.93 -16.91
C THR A 117 1.12 5.36 -16.69
N VAL A 118 -0.20 5.52 -16.60
CA VAL A 118 -0.82 6.79 -16.23
C VAL A 118 -1.59 6.60 -14.93
N HIS A 119 -1.40 7.51 -13.98
CA HIS A 119 -2.19 7.50 -12.75
C HIS A 119 -3.54 8.18 -12.99
N ARG A 120 -4.64 7.54 -12.57
CA ARG A 120 -6.01 8.05 -12.69
C ARG A 120 -6.70 7.93 -11.34
N LEU A 121 -7.29 9.04 -10.89
CA LEU A 121 -8.09 9.06 -9.67
C LEU A 121 -9.55 8.75 -10.00
N PHE A 122 -10.12 7.77 -9.33
CA PHE A 122 -11.55 7.45 -9.41
C PHE A 122 -12.20 7.83 -8.09
N HIS A 123 -13.14 8.78 -8.14
CA HIS A 123 -13.87 9.22 -6.96
C HIS A 123 -15.17 8.43 -6.80
N PHE A 124 -15.38 7.86 -5.61
CA PHE A 124 -16.62 7.19 -5.23
C PHE A 124 -17.32 8.00 -4.14
N THR A 125 -18.51 8.51 -4.47
CA THR A 125 -19.37 9.16 -3.46
C THR A 125 -19.95 8.12 -2.49
N PRO A 126 -20.36 8.52 -1.28
CA PRO A 126 -21.03 7.61 -0.34
C PRO A 126 -22.25 6.87 -0.96
N LYS A 127 -23.03 7.58 -1.79
CA LYS A 127 -24.15 6.98 -2.53
C LYS A 127 -23.72 5.91 -3.52
N MET A 128 -22.61 6.13 -4.24
CA MET A 128 -22.04 5.13 -5.15
C MET A 128 -21.52 3.92 -4.39
N MET A 129 -20.78 4.13 -3.30
CA MET A 129 -20.25 3.05 -2.47
C MET A 129 -21.38 2.17 -1.91
N LYS A 130 -22.46 2.79 -1.41
CA LYS A 130 -23.67 2.08 -0.96
C LYS A 130 -24.25 1.20 -2.08
N LYS A 131 -24.44 1.76 -3.28
CA LYS A 131 -24.95 1.02 -4.43
C LYS A 131 -24.05 -0.15 -4.83
N ILE A 132 -22.72 0.03 -4.79
CA ILE A 132 -21.74 -1.01 -5.10
C ILE A 132 -21.85 -2.15 -4.07
N LYS A 133 -21.89 -1.84 -2.78
CA LYS A 133 -22.06 -2.83 -1.71
C LYS A 133 -23.39 -3.58 -1.86
N GLU A 134 -24.50 -2.90 -2.14
CA GLU A 134 -25.81 -3.54 -2.39
C GLU A 134 -25.80 -4.51 -3.58
N VAL A 135 -25.02 -4.23 -4.62
CA VAL A 135 -24.86 -5.17 -5.75
C VAL A 135 -24.00 -6.37 -5.34
N ALA A 136 -22.91 -6.14 -4.61
CA ALA A 136 -22.03 -7.22 -4.13
C ALA A 136 -22.77 -8.19 -3.19
N VAL A 137 -23.55 -7.66 -2.24
CA VAL A 137 -24.36 -8.48 -1.31
C VAL A 137 -25.40 -9.32 -2.05
N ARG A 138 -26.07 -8.77 -3.06
CA ARG A 138 -27.08 -9.51 -3.85
C ARG A 138 -26.48 -10.56 -4.80
N GLY A 139 -25.24 -10.38 -5.23
CA GLY A 139 -24.55 -11.27 -6.16
C GLY A 139 -23.71 -12.36 -5.48
N GLY A 140 -23.73 -12.43 -4.14
CA GLY A 140 -22.97 -13.42 -3.38
C GLY A 140 -23.47 -14.84 -3.59
N VAL A 141 -22.56 -15.81 -3.49
CA VAL A 141 -22.93 -17.22 -3.35
C VAL A 141 -23.69 -17.36 -2.02
N PRO A 142 -24.83 -18.07 -1.96
CA PRO A 142 -25.48 -18.36 -0.69
C PRO A 142 -24.50 -19.16 0.17
N THR A 143 -23.91 -18.52 1.16
CA THR A 143 -23.18 -19.20 2.22
C THR A 143 -24.14 -19.40 3.39
N ASP A 144 -24.04 -20.53 4.09
CA ASP A 144 -24.85 -20.82 5.28
C ASP A 144 -24.64 -19.79 6.42
N ASP A 145 -23.63 -18.94 6.29
CA ASP A 145 -23.35 -17.80 7.16
C ASP A 145 -23.79 -16.49 6.49
N ASP A 146 -24.51 -15.65 7.25
CA ASP A 146 -24.85 -14.24 6.97
C ASP A 146 -23.56 -13.37 6.91
N ALA A 147 -22.64 -13.68 5.99
CA ALA A 147 -21.39 -12.95 5.83
C ALA A 147 -21.64 -11.60 5.17
N ASP A 148 -21.62 -10.51 5.96
CA ASP A 148 -21.70 -9.14 5.43
C ASP A 148 -20.43 -8.81 4.63
N VAL A 149 -20.61 -8.22 3.44
CA VAL A 149 -19.51 -7.82 2.55
C VAL A 149 -19.07 -6.40 2.93
N SER A 150 -17.78 -6.18 3.18
CA SER A 150 -17.28 -4.84 3.48
C SER A 150 -17.31 -3.93 2.24
N THR A 151 -17.35 -2.61 2.45
CA THR A 151 -17.24 -1.64 1.34
C THR A 151 -15.92 -1.80 0.58
N THR A 152 -14.84 -2.11 1.31
CA THR A 152 -13.51 -2.36 0.72
C THR A 152 -13.52 -3.59 -0.18
N ASP A 153 -14.15 -4.68 0.24
CA ASP A 153 -14.26 -5.90 -0.57
C ASP A 153 -15.09 -5.66 -1.82
N ALA A 154 -16.23 -4.98 -1.69
CA ALA A 154 -17.11 -4.69 -2.81
C ALA A 154 -16.43 -3.81 -3.88
N ILE A 155 -15.68 -2.79 -3.46
CA ILE A 155 -14.91 -1.93 -4.37
C ILE A 155 -13.73 -2.69 -4.98
N THR A 156 -13.01 -3.49 -4.18
CA THR A 156 -11.87 -4.29 -4.66
C THR A 156 -12.32 -5.31 -5.70
N ALA A 157 -13.43 -6.00 -5.46
CA ALA A 157 -14.04 -6.93 -6.42
C ALA A 157 -14.43 -6.21 -7.71
N LEU A 158 -15.05 -5.02 -7.61
CA LEU A 158 -15.40 -4.22 -8.78
C LEU A 158 -14.17 -3.86 -9.62
N PHE A 159 -13.10 -3.36 -9.01
CA PHE A 159 -11.86 -3.04 -9.73
C PHE A 159 -11.24 -4.29 -10.35
N THR A 160 -11.26 -5.41 -9.65
CA THR A 160 -10.76 -6.69 -10.19
C THR A 160 -11.49 -7.08 -11.47
N VAL A 161 -12.83 -6.97 -11.47
CA VAL A 161 -13.66 -7.24 -12.67
C VAL A 161 -13.37 -6.24 -13.79
N LEU A 162 -13.32 -4.94 -13.48
CA LEU A 162 -13.08 -3.89 -14.48
C LEU A 162 -11.69 -4.00 -15.11
N VAL A 163 -10.65 -4.24 -14.32
CA VAL A 163 -9.28 -4.44 -14.80
C VAL A 163 -9.19 -5.72 -15.64
N SER A 164 -9.84 -6.81 -15.21
CA SER A 164 -9.84 -8.07 -15.97
C SER A 164 -10.49 -7.90 -17.34
N ARG A 165 -11.63 -7.21 -17.41
CA ARG A 165 -12.31 -6.88 -18.67
C ARG A 165 -11.47 -5.96 -19.56
N ALA A 166 -10.84 -4.93 -18.98
CA ALA A 166 -9.98 -4.01 -19.73
C ALA A 166 -8.74 -4.70 -20.32
N ARG A 167 -8.27 -5.78 -19.69
CA ARG A 167 -7.17 -6.63 -20.19
C ARG A 167 -7.61 -7.66 -21.24
N GLY A 168 -8.90 -7.77 -21.55
CA GLY A 168 -9.42 -8.75 -22.51
C GLY A 168 -9.47 -10.20 -21.99
N HIS A 169 -9.31 -10.42 -20.67
CA HIS A 169 -9.48 -11.76 -20.11
C HIS A 169 -10.92 -12.25 -20.34
N GLY A 170 -11.07 -13.39 -21.01
CA GLY A 170 -12.37 -14.01 -21.33
C GLY A 170 -12.96 -13.67 -22.71
N GLN A 171 -12.18 -13.09 -23.62
CA GLN A 171 -12.56 -12.90 -25.03
C GLN A 171 -11.89 -13.91 -26.00
N GLY A 172 -11.64 -15.14 -25.52
CA GLY A 172 -11.17 -16.28 -26.33
C GLY A 172 -12.20 -17.39 -26.36
#